data_AF-A0A7C7W1A5-F1
#
_entry.id   AF-A0A7C7W1A5-F1
#
_cell.length_a   1.000
_cell.length_b   1.000
_cell.length_c   1.000
_cell.angle_alpha   90.00
_cell.angle_beta   90.00
_cell.angle_gamma   90.00
#
_symmetry.space_group_name_H-M   'P 1'
#
loop_
_entity.id
_entity.type
_entity.pdbx_description
1 polymer ?
#
loop_
_entity_poly.entity_id
_entity_poly.type
_entity_poly.pdbx_seq_one_letter_code
_entity_poly.pdbx_strand_id
1 'polypeptide(L)'
;ATFLSLFTFGVLNTLIVALPFAVIGYLSGVAAGAGGPLLAVIAASIIPHGVLEIPAIALAGAATLRLGATLVTPAPEYTIGESLVRALGDWARLMVALIIPLFFIAAILEVYVTPWVLLQLFR
;
A
#
# COMPACT_ATOMS: atom_id res chain seq x y z
N ALA A 1 -3.46 -10.03 1.29
CA ALA A 1 -4.39 -9.08 1.95
C ALA A 1 -5.84 -9.32 1.54
N THR A 2 -6.18 -9.30 0.25
CA THR A 2 -7.56 -9.39 -0.24
C THR A 2 -8.32 -10.64 0.19
N PHE A 3 -7.71 -11.82 0.11
CA PHE A 3 -8.35 -13.06 0.58
C PHE A 3 -8.72 -12.98 2.06
N LEU A 4 -7.77 -12.57 2.91
CA LEU A 4 -7.99 -12.40 4.35
C LEU A 4 -9.06 -11.34 4.66
N SER A 5 -9.10 -10.27 3.87
CA SER A 5 -10.11 -9.21 3.97
C SER A 5 -11.55 -9.74 3.86
N LEU A 6 -11.78 -10.71 2.97
CA LEU A 6 -13.11 -11.30 2.76
C LEU A 6 -13.61 -12.04 4.01
N PHE A 7 -12.71 -12.71 4.75
CA PHE A 7 -13.08 -13.47 5.95
C PHE A 7 -13.12 -12.61 7.21
N THR A 8 -12.44 -11.46 7.21
CA THR A 8 -12.37 -10.56 8.38
C THR A 8 -13.10 -9.24 8.17
N PHE A 9 -13.96 -9.13 7.16
CA PHE A 9 -14.68 -7.90 6.83
C PHE A 9 -13.76 -6.67 6.71
N GLY A 10 -12.57 -6.84 6.15
CA GLY A 10 -11.59 -5.76 6.01
C GLY A 10 -10.63 -5.52 7.18
N VAL A 11 -10.91 -6.03 8.39
CA VAL A 11 -10.08 -5.74 9.58
C VAL A 11 -8.62 -6.15 9.40
N LEU A 12 -8.37 -7.38 8.92
CA LEU A 12 -7.01 -7.89 8.74
C LEU A 12 -6.27 -7.20 7.59
N ASN A 13 -6.98 -6.62 6.63
CA ASN A 13 -6.37 -5.81 5.58
C ASN A 13 -5.72 -4.54 6.16
N THR A 14 -6.35 -3.89 7.14
CA THR A 14 -5.79 -2.70 7.79
C THR A 14 -4.47 -3.01 8.49
N LEU A 15 -4.38 -4.17 9.16
CA LEU A 15 -3.14 -4.61 9.81
C LEU A 15 -2.03 -4.89 8.79
N ILE A 16 -2.36 -5.49 7.65
CA ILE A 16 -1.38 -5.76 6.59
C ILE A 16 -0.89 -4.46 5.94
N VAL A 17 -1.79 -3.50 5.69
CA VAL A 17 -1.43 -2.16 5.18
C VAL A 17 -0.51 -1.42 6.15
N ALA A 18 -0.60 -1.67 7.45
CA ALA A 18 0.29 -1.06 8.44
C ALA A 18 1.72 -1.62 8.43
N LEU A 19 1.96 -2.82 7.88
CA LEU A 19 3.28 -3.49 7.95
C LEU A 19 4.42 -2.69 7.30
N PRO A 20 4.30 -2.15 6.07
CA PRO A 20 5.37 -1.35 5.46
C PRO A 20 5.73 -0.13 6.31
N PHE A 21 4.74 0.55 6.89
CA PHE A 21 4.96 1.69 7.77
C PHE A 21 5.64 1.31 9.08
N ALA A 22 5.33 0.13 9.62
CA ALA A 22 6.04 -0.41 10.79
C ALA A 22 7.52 -0.70 10.48
N VAL A 23 7.80 -1.25 9.30
CA VAL A 23 9.17 -1.48 8.83
C VAL A 23 9.92 -0.16 8.66
N ILE A 24 9.29 0.85 8.04
CA ILE A 24 9.85 2.21 7.93
C ILE A 24 10.17 2.78 9.31
N GLY A 25 9.25 2.65 10.28
CA GLY A 25 9.46 3.12 11.65
C GLY A 25 10.65 2.44 12.34
N TYR A 26 10.75 1.11 12.20
CA TYR A 26 11.89 0.35 12.72
C TYR A 26 13.22 0.79 12.10
N LEU A 27 13.29 0.86 10.77
CA LEU A 27 14.50 1.27 10.05
C LEU A 27 14.90 2.72 10.36
N SER A 28 13.92 3.60 10.55
CA SER A 28 14.16 4.98 11.01
C SER A 28 14.78 5.02 12.40
N GLY A 29 14.34 4.16 13.31
CA GLY A 29 14.94 4.01 14.65
C GLY A 29 16.39 3.54 14.60
N VAL A 30 16.68 2.55 13.74
CA VAL A 30 18.06 2.09 13.50
C VAL A 30 18.93 3.21 12.93
N ALA A 31 18.44 3.96 11.94
CA ALA A 31 19.15 5.08 11.33
C ALA A 31 19.42 6.21 12.33
N ALA A 32 18.50 6.47 13.26
CA ALA A 32 18.67 7.48 14.30
C ALA A 32 19.86 7.16 15.23
N GLY A 33 20.10 5.88 15.53
CA GLY A 33 21.23 5.43 16.34
C GLY A 33 22.59 5.51 15.64
N ALA A 34 22.63 5.70 14.32
CA ALA A 34 23.87 5.71 13.53
C ALA A 34 24.57 7.08 13.45
N GLY A 35 23.98 8.14 14.01
CA GLY A 35 24.63 9.46 14.12
C GLY A 35 24.67 10.31 12.83
N GLY A 36 23.88 9.96 11.80
CA GLY A 36 23.78 10.70 10.54
C GLY A 36 22.57 11.65 10.44
N PRO A 37 22.41 12.37 9.31
CA PRO A 37 21.28 13.27 9.08
C PRO A 37 19.98 12.48 8.84
N LEU A 38 19.33 12.06 9.93
CA LEU A 38 18.16 11.17 9.95
C LEU A 38 17.08 11.55 8.93
N LEU A 39 16.66 12.81 8.92
CA LEU A 39 15.61 13.27 8.02
C LEU A 39 15.99 13.15 6.54
N ALA A 40 17.27 13.41 6.21
CA ALA A 40 17.76 13.28 4.84
C ALA A 40 17.81 11.81 4.42
N VAL A 41 18.24 10.91 5.31
CA VAL A 41 18.27 9.46 5.06
C VAL A 41 16.86 8.92 4.83
N ILE A 42 15.88 9.29 5.68
CA ILE A 42 14.47 8.89 5.55
C ILE A 42 13.86 9.44 4.25
N ALA A 43 14.10 10.72 3.96
CA ALA A 43 13.58 11.35 2.74
C ALA A 43 14.16 10.69 1.47
N ALA A 44 15.48 10.46 1.45
CA ALA A 44 16.17 9.83 0.33
C ALA A 44 15.76 8.38 0.12
N SER A 45 15.44 7.65 1.21
CA SER A 45 15.00 6.27 1.12
C SER A 45 13.53 6.14 0.72
N ILE A 46 12.64 7.06 1.09
CA ILE A 46 11.19 6.91 0.84
C ILE A 46 10.72 7.69 -0.39
N ILE A 47 11.08 8.97 -0.53
CA ILE A 47 10.47 9.87 -1.52
C ILE A 47 10.56 9.34 -2.96
N PRO A 48 11.71 8.80 -3.44
CA PRO A 48 11.84 8.45 -4.84
C PRO A 48 10.77 7.47 -5.35
N HIS A 49 10.35 6.50 -4.54
CA HIS A 49 9.33 5.51 -4.91
C HIS A 49 8.01 5.70 -4.16
N GLY A 50 8.08 6.17 -2.92
CA GLY A 50 6.95 6.31 -1.99
C GLY A 50 5.87 7.29 -2.48
N VAL A 51 6.22 8.24 -3.37
CA VAL A 51 5.24 9.13 -4.02
C VAL A 51 4.22 8.38 -4.87
N LEU A 52 4.57 7.20 -5.39
CA LEU A 52 3.66 6.32 -6.13
C LEU A 52 3.13 5.18 -5.27
N GLU A 53 3.99 4.62 -4.41
CA GLU A 53 3.64 3.49 -3.56
C GLU A 53 2.57 3.84 -2.51
N ILE A 54 2.69 4.96 -1.81
CA ILE A 54 1.77 5.33 -0.71
C ILE A 54 0.34 5.53 -1.23
N PRO A 55 0.09 6.29 -2.33
CA PRO A 55 -1.24 6.35 -2.94
C PRO A 55 -1.77 4.98 -3.38
N ALA A 56 -0.91 4.14 -3.97
CA ALA A 56 -1.30 2.80 -4.40
C ALA A 56 -1.74 1.92 -3.22
N ILE A 57 -0.99 1.95 -2.10
CA ILE A 57 -1.34 1.26 -0.84
C ILE A 57 -2.69 1.76 -0.31
N ALA A 58 -2.90 3.08 -0.26
CA ALA A 58 -4.15 3.65 0.23
C ALA A 58 -5.36 3.24 -0.61
N LEU A 59 -5.23 3.30 -1.94
CA LEU A 59 -6.29 2.89 -2.87
C LEU A 59 -6.57 1.38 -2.79
N ALA A 60 -5.52 0.55 -2.75
CA ALA A 60 -5.65 -0.90 -2.60
C ALA A 60 -6.32 -1.28 -1.28
N GLY A 61 -5.93 -0.59 -0.20
CA GLY A 61 -6.51 -0.73 1.11
C GLY A 61 -8.01 -0.40 1.11
N ALA A 62 -8.38 0.78 0.60
CA ALA A 62 -9.77 1.21 0.53
C ALA A 62 -10.64 0.28 -0.34
N ALA A 63 -10.13 -0.14 -1.51
CA ALA A 63 -10.84 -1.06 -2.39
C ALA A 63 -11.09 -2.42 -1.72
N THR A 64 -10.08 -2.92 -1.01
CA THR A 64 -10.15 -4.21 -0.31
C THR A 64 -11.04 -4.16 0.94
N LEU A 65 -11.09 -3.00 1.63
CA LEU A 65 -12.03 -2.74 2.72
C LEU A 65 -13.47 -2.68 2.21
N ARG A 66 -13.73 -1.94 1.12
CA ARG A 66 -15.05 -1.87 0.49
C ARG A 66 -15.55 -3.26 0.10
N LEU A 67 -14.68 -4.08 -0.49
CA LEU A 67 -14.99 -5.46 -0.84
C LEU A 67 -15.47 -6.26 0.39
N GLY A 68 -14.75 -6.19 1.51
CA GLY A 68 -15.16 -6.85 2.76
C GLY A 68 -16.46 -6.26 3.35
N ALA A 69 -16.66 -4.94 3.27
CA ALA A 69 -17.84 -4.27 3.79
C ALA A 69 -19.14 -4.66 3.07
N THR A 70 -19.07 -5.02 1.77
CA THR A 70 -20.27 -5.46 1.03
C THR A 70 -20.92 -6.74 1.56
N LEU A 71 -20.19 -7.53 2.35
CA LEU A 71 -20.72 -8.71 3.03
C LEU A 71 -21.58 -8.36 4.26
N VAL A 72 -21.36 -7.18 4.84
CA VAL A 72 -22.07 -6.70 6.05
C VAL A 72 -23.23 -5.79 5.67
N THR A 73 -23.01 -4.90 4.70
CA THR A 73 -24.01 -3.94 4.23
C THR A 73 -24.16 -4.03 2.71
N PRO A 74 -24.84 -5.08 2.19
CA PRO A 74 -25.15 -5.20 0.77
C PRO A 74 -26.12 -4.10 0.34
N ALA A 75 -26.11 -3.75 -0.94
CA ALA A 75 -27.05 -2.78 -1.48
C ALA A 75 -28.50 -3.34 -1.43
N PRO A 76 -29.52 -2.51 -1.10
CA PRO A 76 -30.88 -2.99 -0.90
C PRO A 76 -31.48 -3.70 -2.12
N GLU A 77 -31.04 -3.33 -3.34
CA GLU A 77 -31.57 -3.88 -4.58
C GLU A 77 -30.91 -5.20 -5.01
N TYR A 78 -29.85 -5.66 -4.33
CA TYR A 78 -29.06 -6.83 -4.75
C TYR A 78 -28.91 -7.85 -3.63
N THR A 79 -28.81 -9.12 -4.01
CA THR A 79 -28.39 -10.17 -3.08
C THR A 79 -26.94 -9.94 -2.61
N ILE A 80 -26.56 -10.59 -1.51
CA ILE A 80 -25.16 -10.55 -1.01
C ILE A 80 -24.20 -11.03 -2.10
N GLY A 81 -24.53 -12.12 -2.81
CA GLY A 81 -23.70 -12.66 -3.87
C GLY A 81 -23.53 -11.70 -5.05
N GLU A 82 -24.61 -11.07 -5.50
CA GLU A 82 -24.56 -10.08 -6.59
C GLU A 82 -23.76 -8.83 -6.19
N SER A 83 -23.96 -8.34 -4.96
CA SER A 83 -23.19 -7.21 -4.41
C SER A 83 -21.70 -7.53 -4.35
N LEU A 84 -21.34 -8.74 -3.92
CA LEU A 84 -19.95 -9.19 -3.84
C LEU A 84 -19.31 -9.32 -5.22
N VAL A 85 -19.99 -9.93 -6.20
CA VAL A 85 -19.46 -10.08 -7.57
C VAL A 85 -19.21 -8.73 -8.22
N ARG A 86 -20.13 -7.76 -8.04
CA ARG A 86 -19.95 -6.38 -8.52
C ARG A 86 -18.76 -5.70 -7.84
N ALA A 87 -18.66 -5.81 -6.52
CA ALA A 87 -17.54 -5.25 -5.77
C ALA A 87 -16.19 -5.86 -6.17
N LEU A 88 -16.15 -7.17 -6.46
CA LEU A 88 -14.97 -7.85 -7.00
C LEU A 88 -14.59 -7.32 -8.38
N GLY A 89 -15.58 -7.07 -9.26
CA GLY A 89 -15.35 -6.47 -10.57
C GLY A 89 -14.73 -5.07 -10.48
N ASP A 90 -15.29 -4.21 -9.62
CA ASP A 90 -14.74 -2.87 -9.36
C ASP A 90 -13.33 -2.93 -8.79
N TRP A 91 -13.12 -3.80 -7.79
CA TRP A 91 -11.81 -4.03 -7.18
C TRP A 91 -10.78 -4.48 -8.23
N ALA A 92 -11.12 -5.49 -9.04
CA ALA A 92 -10.22 -6.01 -10.07
C ALA A 92 -9.88 -4.95 -11.12
N ARG A 93 -10.87 -4.16 -11.55
CA ARG A 93 -10.66 -3.06 -12.49
C ARG A 93 -9.69 -2.02 -11.93
N LEU A 94 -9.88 -1.60 -10.68
CA LEU A 94 -9.00 -0.63 -10.03
C LEU A 94 -7.58 -1.18 -9.81
N MET A 95 -7.48 -2.46 -9.44
CA MET A 95 -6.20 -3.14 -9.26
C MET A 95 -5.39 -3.15 -10.55
N VAL A 96 -5.99 -3.59 -11.65
CA VAL A 96 -5.31 -3.73 -12.95
C VAL A 96 -5.06 -2.38 -13.61
N ALA A 97 -6.04 -1.47 -13.59
CA ALA A 97 -5.97 -0.22 -14.34
C ALA A 97 -5.07 0.83 -13.67
N LEU A 98 -4.86 0.77 -12.35
CA LEU A 98 -4.19 1.84 -11.61
C LEU A 98 -3.19 1.32 -10.59
N ILE A 99 -3.61 0.48 -9.65
CA ILE A 99 -2.79 0.13 -8.48
C ILE A 99 -1.55 -0.68 -8.88
N ILE A 100 -1.72 -1.73 -9.71
CA ILE A 100 -0.60 -2.55 -10.19
C ILE A 100 0.39 -1.70 -11.02
N PRO A 101 -0.06 -0.87 -12.00
CA PRO A 101 0.82 0.07 -12.68
C PRO A 101 1.60 1.00 -11.75
N LEU A 102 0.94 1.58 -10.73
CA LEU A 102 1.62 2.45 -9.76
C LEU A 102 2.69 1.70 -8.98
N PHE A 103 2.39 0.50 -8.45
CA PHE A 103 3.38 -0.33 -7.77
C PHE A 103 4.52 -0.75 -8.68
N PHE A 104 4.24 -1.06 -9.94
CA PHE A 104 5.27 -1.44 -10.89
C PHE A 104 6.26 -0.28 -11.12
N ILE A 105 5.77 0.93 -11.34
CA ILE A 105 6.63 2.11 -11.50
C ILE A 105 7.36 2.41 -10.18
N ALA A 106 6.68 2.31 -9.03
CA ALA A 106 7.31 2.48 -7.71
C ALA A 106 8.48 1.51 -7.51
N ALA A 107 8.31 0.23 -7.86
CA ALA A 107 9.36 -0.79 -7.75
C ALA A 107 10.57 -0.49 -8.67
N ILE A 108 10.33 0.04 -9.88
CA ILE A 108 11.43 0.50 -10.75
C ILE A 108 12.19 1.64 -10.06
N LEU A 109 11.49 2.62 -9.50
CA LEU A 109 12.12 3.72 -8.76
C LEU A 109 12.87 3.21 -7.52
N GLU A 110 12.33 2.21 -6.83
CA GLU A 110 12.96 1.58 -5.67
C GLU A 110 14.27 0.87 -6.01
N VAL A 111 14.32 0.15 -7.12
CA VAL A 111 15.51 -0.61 -7.53
C VAL A 111 16.61 0.30 -8.11
N TYR A 112 16.24 1.32 -8.89
CA TYR A 112 17.22 2.11 -9.65
C TYR A 112 17.48 3.51 -9.07
N VAL A 113 16.44 4.21 -8.60
CA VAL A 113 16.55 5.62 -8.22
C VAL A 113 16.83 5.75 -6.72
N THR A 114 16.12 5.04 -5.85
CA THR A 114 16.31 5.13 -4.39
C THR A 114 17.77 4.86 -3.96
N PRO A 115 18.45 3.80 -4.45
CA PRO A 115 19.83 3.54 -4.04
C PRO A 115 20.78 4.60 -4.59
N TRP A 116 20.52 5.11 -5.81
CA TRP A 116 21.32 6.18 -6.40
C TRP A 116 21.23 7.48 -5.60
N VAL A 117 20.03 7.88 -5.16
CA VAL A 117 19.82 9.07 -4.31
C VAL A 117 20.52 8.89 -2.97
N LEU A 118 20.38 7.72 -2.34
CA LEU A 118 21.06 7.41 -1.08
C LEU A 118 22.59 7.49 -1.22
N LEU A 119 23.16 6.96 -2.30
CA LEU A 119 24.60 7.05 -2.56
C LEU A 119 25.07 8.50 -2.76
N GLN A 120 24.25 9.39 -3.33
CA GLN A 120 24.61 10.80 -3.44
C GLN A 120 24.61 11.51 -2.07
N LEU A 121 23.77 11.09 -1.13
CA LEU A 121 23.70 11.69 0.20
C LEU A 121 24.96 11.43 1.05
N PHE A 122 25.64 10.30 0.81
CA PHE A 122 26.84 9.88 1.55
C PHE A 122 28.15 10.13 0.80
N ARG A 123 28.10 10.78 -0.36
CA ARG A 123 29.28 11.24 -1.11
C ARG A 123 29.74 12.60 -0.61
#